data_AF-A0A9D6GH07-F1
#
_entry.id   AF-A0A9D6GH07-F1
#
_cell.length_a   1.000
_cell.length_b   1.000
_cell.length_c   1.000
_cell.angle_alpha   90.00
_cell.angle_beta   90.00
_cell.angle_gamma   90.00
#
_symmetry.space_group_name_H-M   'P 1'
#
loop_
_entity.id
_entity.type
_entity.pdbx_description
1 polymer ?
#
loop_
_entity_poly.entity_id
_entity_poly.type
_entity_poly.pdbx_seq_one_letter_code
_entity_poly.pdbx_strand_id
1 'polypeptide(L)'
;MFKKLKTFTKTTIVFSAVTILIAACGGVLSQYAIRVVESGDGNMGMLVWVVLVWAIAVFLIFAFLLGVIFNLAVVYTEPNKIYSAISAVLSLVFISAILLLLTWVL
;
A
#
# COMPACT_ATOMS: atom_id res chain seq x y z
N MET A 1 -0.18 11.01 -28.96
CA MET A 1 -0.01 9.84 -28.04
C MET A 1 0.91 10.17 -26.85
N PHE A 2 2.11 10.70 -27.06
CA PHE A 2 3.10 10.99 -26.00
C PHE A 2 2.63 11.89 -24.85
N LYS A 3 1.80 12.91 -25.09
CA LYS A 3 1.25 13.76 -24.00
C LYS A 3 0.34 12.98 -23.03
N LYS A 4 -0.50 12.07 -23.54
CA LYS A 4 -1.40 11.25 -22.70
C LYS A 4 -0.61 10.26 -21.83
N LEU A 5 0.44 9.66 -22.40
CA LEU A 5 1.37 8.77 -21.71
C LEU A 5 2.10 9.47 -20.55
N LYS A 6 2.65 10.66 -20.80
CA LYS A 6 3.35 11.44 -19.77
C LYS A 6 2.42 11.85 -18.61
N THR A 7 1.14 12.11 -18.88
CA THR A 7 0.14 12.38 -17.84
C THR A 7 -0.17 11.12 -17.05
N PHE A 8 -0.34 9.97 -17.72
CA PHE A 8 -0.60 8.68 -17.07
C PHE A 8 0.53 8.29 -16.10
N THR A 9 1.80 8.40 -16.51
CA THR A 9 2.97 8.14 -15.67
C THR A 9 2.99 9.00 -14.41
N LYS A 10 2.68 10.30 -14.53
CA LYS A 10 2.60 11.19 -13.35
C LYS A 10 1.47 10.78 -12.41
N THR A 11 0.29 10.45 -12.93
CA THR A 11 -0.84 10.00 -12.11
C THR A 11 -0.51 8.72 -11.36
N THR A 12 0.16 7.76 -12.00
CA THR A 12 0.59 6.50 -11.37
C THR A 12 1.60 6.72 -10.25
N ILE A 13 2.57 7.62 -10.44
CA ILE A 13 3.55 7.97 -9.39
C ILE A 13 2.85 8.63 -8.20
N VAL A 14 1.92 9.57 -8.47
CA VAL A 14 1.15 10.24 -7.42
C VAL A 14 0.27 9.23 -6.66
N PHE A 15 -0.42 8.34 -7.37
CA PHE A 15 -1.20 7.26 -6.76
C PHE A 15 -0.32 6.38 -5.85
N SER A 16 0.85 5.96 -6.35
CA SER A 16 1.81 5.17 -5.57
C SER A 16 2.25 5.89 -4.29
N ALA A 17 2.53 7.19 -4.37
CA ALA A 17 2.89 7.99 -3.20
C ALA A 17 1.74 8.10 -2.18
N VAL A 18 0.50 8.28 -2.66
CA VAL A 18 -0.69 8.28 -1.79
C VAL A 18 -0.88 6.93 -1.10
N THR A 19 -0.71 5.82 -1.81
CA THR A 19 -0.83 4.48 -1.23
C THR A 19 0.23 4.24 -0.14
N ILE A 20 1.46 4.72 -0.34
CA ILE A 20 2.52 4.68 0.69
C ILE A 20 2.13 5.51 1.92
N LEU A 21 1.57 6.71 1.72
CA LEU A 21 1.13 7.58 2.81
C LEU A 21 0.00 6.91 3.63
N ILE A 22 -0.98 6.32 2.96
CA ILE A 22 -2.09 5.58 3.61
C ILE A 22 -1.53 4.41 4.43
N ALA A 23 -0.57 3.66 3.89
CA ALA A 23 0.06 2.57 4.61
C ALA A 23 0.81 3.05 5.87
N ALA A 24 1.54 4.17 5.76
CA ALA A 24 2.20 4.79 6.91
C ALA A 24 1.19 5.24 7.98
N CYS A 25 0.08 5.87 7.58
CA CYS A 25 -1.01 6.25 8.49
C CYS A 25 -1.65 5.02 9.17
N GLY A 26 -1.87 3.93 8.42
CA GLY A 26 -2.38 2.66 8.98
C GLY A 26 -1.44 2.07 10.04
N GLY A 27 -0.13 2.13 9.81
CA GLY A 27 0.87 1.69 10.78
C GLY A 27 0.84 2.51 12.08
N VAL A 28 0.72 3.84 11.98
CA VAL A 28 0.60 4.73 13.15
C VAL A 28 -0.70 4.47 13.94
N LEU A 29 -1.83 4.29 13.23
CA LEU A 29 -3.11 3.96 13.86
C LEU A 29 -3.06 2.61 14.60
N SER A 30 -2.40 1.61 14.01
CA SER A 30 -2.19 0.31 14.68
C SER A 30 -1.44 0.47 15.99
N GLN A 31 -0.34 1.25 16.01
CA GLN A 31 0.43 1.52 17.23
C GLN A 31 -0.37 2.31 18.28
N TYR A 32 -1.17 3.29 17.85
CA TYR A 32 -2.03 4.05 18.76
C TYR A 32 -3.10 3.15 19.38
N ALA A 33 -3.71 2.28 18.59
CA ALA A 33 -4.77 1.39 19.06
C ALA A 33 -4.25 0.32 20.04
N ILE A 34 -2.98 -0.13 19.93
CA ILE A 34 -2.33 -0.98 20.95
C ILE A 34 -2.36 -0.30 22.33
N ARG A 35 -2.01 0.99 22.40
CA ARG A 35 -1.98 1.75 23.66
C ARG A 35 -3.36 1.94 24.28
N VAL A 36 -4.41 1.98 23.47
CA VAL A 36 -5.79 2.14 23.93
C VAL A 36 -6.34 0.82 24.51
N VAL A 37 -6.02 -0.32 23.90
CA VAL A 37 -6.43 -1.65 24.39
C VAL A 37 -5.83 -1.97 25.76
N GLU A 38 -4.62 -1.47 26.06
CA GLU A 38 -4.00 -1.62 27.38
C GLU A 38 -4.77 -0.90 28.51
N SER A 39 -5.73 -0.03 28.19
CA SER A 39 -6.42 0.85 29.17
C SER A 39 -7.90 0.53 29.46
N GLY A 40 -8.50 -0.50 28.85
CA GLY A 40 -9.91 -0.88 29.06
C GLY A 40 -10.20 -2.35 28.76
N ASP A 41 -11.26 -2.89 29.38
CA ASP A 41 -11.73 -4.30 29.34
C ASP A 41 -11.05 -5.20 28.29
N GLY A 42 -9.95 -5.85 28.72
CA GLY A 42 -8.89 -6.36 27.85
C GLY A 42 -9.28 -7.43 26.83
N ASN A 43 -10.45 -8.07 26.95
CA ASN A 43 -10.89 -9.09 25.98
C ASN A 43 -11.69 -8.51 24.82
N MET A 44 -12.65 -7.60 25.07
CA MET A 44 -13.44 -6.98 24.00
C MET A 44 -12.61 -5.99 23.20
N GLY A 45 -11.74 -5.20 23.88
CA GLY A 45 -10.84 -4.26 23.21
C GLY A 45 -9.83 -4.95 22.30
N MET A 46 -9.25 -6.06 22.74
CA MET A 46 -8.30 -6.84 21.95
C MET A 46 -8.96 -7.45 20.70
N LEU A 47 -10.18 -7.96 20.83
CA LEU A 47 -10.89 -8.57 19.70
C LEU A 47 -11.25 -7.53 18.62
N VAL A 48 -11.72 -6.35 19.03
CA VAL A 48 -11.97 -5.22 18.12
C VAL A 48 -10.68 -4.75 17.44
N TRP A 49 -9.56 -4.72 18.18
CA TRP A 49 -8.26 -4.33 17.63
C TRP A 49 -7.75 -5.32 16.57
N VAL A 50 -7.81 -6.63 16.84
CA VAL A 50 -7.41 -7.66 15.87
C VAL A 50 -8.23 -7.55 14.59
N VAL A 51 -9.55 -7.37 14.70
CA VAL A 51 -10.44 -7.19 13.54
C VAL A 51 -10.09 -5.91 12.76
N LEU A 52 -9.79 -4.81 13.46
CA LEU A 52 -9.41 -3.55 12.82
C LEU A 52 -8.09 -3.67 12.07
N VAL A 53 -7.06 -4.26 12.69
CA VAL A 53 -5.74 -4.47 12.05
C VAL A 53 -5.86 -5.40 10.85
N TRP A 54 -6.65 -6.46 10.97
CA TRP A 54 -6.92 -7.39 9.87
C TRP A 54 -7.62 -6.68 8.71
N ALA A 55 -8.65 -5.88 8.97
CA ALA A 55 -9.37 -5.12 7.94
C ALA A 55 -8.46 -4.10 7.23
N ILE A 56 -7.60 -3.40 7.97
CA ILE A 56 -6.61 -2.47 7.41
C ILE A 56 -5.60 -3.23 6.54
N ALA A 57 -5.08 -4.36 7.01
CA ALA A 57 -4.11 -5.17 6.26
C ALA A 57 -4.71 -5.67 4.93
N VAL A 58 -5.93 -6.19 4.94
CA VAL A 58 -6.65 -6.63 3.73
C VAL A 58 -6.86 -5.46 2.76
N PHE A 59 -7.31 -4.30 3.24
CA PHE A 59 -7.47 -3.11 2.41
C PHE A 59 -6.15 -2.66 1.76
N LEU A 60 -5.05 -2.66 2.52
CA LEU A 60 -3.72 -2.31 2.01
C LEU A 60 -3.22 -3.29 0.95
N ILE A 61 -3.48 -4.59 1.09
CA ILE A 61 -3.13 -5.59 0.08
C ILE A 61 -3.80 -5.24 -1.27
N PHE A 62 -5.10 -4.94 -1.27
CA PHE A 62 -5.80 -4.53 -2.50
C PHE A 62 -5.24 -3.24 -3.09
N ALA A 63 -4.94 -2.24 -2.26
CA ALA A 63 -4.39 -0.97 -2.72
C ALA A 63 -2.99 -1.14 -3.35
N PHE A 64 -2.13 -1.96 -2.74
CA PHE A 64 -0.82 -2.28 -3.28
C PHE A 64 -0.91 -3.11 -4.57
N LEU A 65 -1.83 -4.07 -4.68
CA LEU A 65 -2.05 -4.83 -5.91
C LEU A 65 -2.41 -3.92 -7.09
N LEU A 66 -3.33 -2.97 -6.87
CA LEU A 66 -3.65 -1.95 -7.88
C LEU A 66 -2.43 -1.10 -8.23
N GLY A 67 -1.63 -0.72 -7.23
CA GLY A 67 -0.36 -0.02 -7.43
C GLY A 67 0.61 -0.79 -8.32
N VAL A 68 0.77 -2.11 -8.10
CA VAL A 68 1.61 -2.99 -8.92
C VAL A 68 1.13 -3.01 -10.37
N ILE A 69 -0.18 -3.17 -10.59
CA ILE A 69 -0.76 -3.21 -11.95
C ILE A 69 -0.47 -1.90 -12.69
N PHE A 70 -0.72 -0.75 -12.05
CA PHE A 70 -0.46 0.55 -12.67
C PHE A 70 1.03 0.79 -12.92
N ASN A 71 1.90 0.43 -11.98
CA ASN A 71 3.34 0.56 -12.13
C ASN A 71 3.86 -0.32 -13.27
N LEU A 72 3.42 -1.58 -13.37
CA LEU A 72 3.75 -2.46 -14.50
C LEU A 72 3.27 -1.89 -15.83
N ALA A 73 2.06 -1.34 -15.90
CA ALA A 73 1.57 -0.68 -17.11
C ALA A 73 2.49 0.47 -17.54
N VAL A 74 3.01 1.26 -16.59
CA VAL A 74 4.00 2.32 -16.88
C VAL A 74 5.33 1.72 -17.35
N VAL A 75 5.81 0.64 -16.75
CA VAL A 75 7.06 -0.03 -17.16
C VAL A 75 7.06 -0.40 -18.65
N TYR A 76 5.95 -0.97 -19.14
CA TYR A 76 5.82 -1.42 -20.53
C TYR A 76 5.52 -0.30 -21.52
N THR A 77 4.96 0.82 -21.07
CA THR A 77 4.46 1.88 -21.97
C THR A 77 5.33 3.13 -22.00
N GLU A 78 6.08 3.43 -20.93
CA GLU A 78 6.85 4.66 -20.81
C GLU A 78 8.19 4.59 -21.59
N PRO A 79 8.40 5.46 -22.60
CA PRO A 79 9.64 5.49 -23.38
C PRO A 79 10.86 5.96 -22.56
N ASN A 80 10.65 6.72 -21.48
CA ASN A 80 11.74 7.15 -20.62
C ASN A 80 12.19 6.03 -19.67
N LYS A 81 13.39 5.50 -19.92
CA LYS A 81 14.01 4.42 -19.14
C LYS A 81 14.10 4.71 -17.63
N ILE A 82 14.25 5.96 -17.22
CA ILE A 82 14.33 6.32 -15.80
C ILE A 82 12.98 6.11 -15.11
N TYR A 83 11.90 6.63 -15.70
CA TYR A 83 10.55 6.47 -15.12
C TYR A 83 10.06 5.02 -15.16
N SER A 84 10.41 4.29 -16.23
CA SER A 84 10.17 2.85 -16.31
C SER A 84 10.91 2.10 -15.20
N ALA A 85 12.20 2.39 -14.97
CA ALA A 85 12.98 1.78 -13.89
C ALA A 85 12.42 2.10 -12.49
N ILE A 86 12.06 3.37 -12.23
CA ILE A 86 11.43 3.77 -10.95
C ILE A 86 10.13 3.00 -10.72
N SER A 87 9.29 2.88 -11.75
CA SER A 87 8.01 2.15 -11.63
C SER A 87 8.23 0.66 -11.41
N ALA A 88 9.25 0.05 -12.03
CA ALA A 88 9.62 -1.34 -11.79
C ALA A 88 10.07 -1.56 -10.33
N VAL A 89 10.89 -0.66 -9.79
CA VAL A 89 11.31 -0.71 -8.37
C VAL A 89 10.10 -0.56 -7.45
N LEU A 90 9.19 0.39 -7.72
CA LEU A 90 7.97 0.56 -6.93
C LEU A 90 7.07 -0.68 -6.96
N SER A 91 6.94 -1.35 -8.11
CA SER A 91 6.23 -2.64 -8.20
C SER A 91 6.84 -3.68 -7.26
N LEU A 92 8.17 -3.82 -7.23
CA LEU A 92 8.85 -4.77 -6.34
C LEU A 92 8.61 -4.42 -4.86
N VAL A 93 8.65 -3.12 -4.50
CA VAL A 93 8.35 -2.67 -3.14
C VAL A 93 6.93 -3.06 -2.73
N PHE A 94 5.95 -2.83 -3.60
CA PHE A 94 4.56 -3.19 -3.33
C PHE A 94 4.36 -4.70 -3.24
N ILE A 95 4.99 -5.49 -4.10
CA ILE A 95 4.95 -6.97 -4.01
C ILE A 95 5.52 -7.43 -2.66
N SER A 96 6.67 -6.90 -2.23
CA SER A 96 7.26 -7.23 -0.94
C SER A 96 6.36 -6.82 0.23
N ALA A 97 5.71 -5.66 0.16
CA ALA A 97 4.76 -5.21 1.16
C ALA A 97 3.51 -6.11 1.23
N ILE A 98 2.99 -6.55 0.08
CA ILE A 98 1.88 -7.52 0.01
C ILE A 98 2.28 -8.84 0.66
N LEU A 99 3.44 -9.39 0.33
CA LEU A 99 3.94 -10.63 0.91
C LEU A 99 4.05 -10.52 2.44
N LEU A 100 4.57 -9.40 2.93
CA LEU A 100 4.64 -9.13 4.36
C LEU A 100 3.25 -9.00 5.00
N LEU A 101 2.29 -8.33 4.37
CA LEU A 101 0.93 -8.24 4.92
C LEU A 101 0.22 -9.60 4.90
N LEU A 102 0.45 -10.42 3.89
CA LEU A 102 -0.13 -11.77 3.81
C LEU A 102 0.34 -12.67 4.95
N THR A 103 1.57 -12.54 5.44
CA THR A 103 2.02 -13.30 6.63
C THR A 103 1.33 -12.89 7.93
N TRP A 104 0.69 -11.72 7.97
CA TRP A 104 -0.10 -11.26 9.12
C TRP A 104 -1.59 -11.61 9.00
N VAL A 105 -2.06 -11.89 7.78
CA VAL A 105 -3.49 -12.13 7.47
C VAL A 105 -3.83 -13.63 7.41
N LEU A 106 -2.88 -14.48 6.99
CA LEU A 106 -2.98 -15.94 6.88
C LEU A 106 -2.51 -16.64 8.16
#